data_AF-A0A9D8JZF4-F1
#
_entry.id   AF-A0A9D8JZF4-F1
#
_cell.length_a   1.000
_cell.length_b   1.000
_cell.length_c   1.000
_cell.angle_alpha   90.00
_cell.angle_beta   90.00
_cell.angle_gamma   90.00
#
_symmetry.space_group_name_H-M   'P 1'
#
loop_
_entity.id
_entity.type
_entity.pdbx_description
1 polymer ?
#
loop_
_entity_poly.entity_id
_entity_poly.type
_entity_poly.pdbx_seq_one_letter_code
_entity_poly.pdbx_strand_id
1 'polypeptide(L)'
;MVITESELRELWRNGKGALPPFPPGARFSPAALDFIKTHELEIQFDSTSLSAPPSALHTPRPAWDKPGVFPVVLSGPAPVCIECGQPVKPKPEHMTQLDAAHFAPKTHPRVKLRGQLDSLHATMMLVAAEARRFQLPQLAERLDTLAAYCREIQSAEYNARSAQPLSVGGHTEDEIHDISHHPDKLGMAHLVPGANDHSILHWLNFARALAREIEIAALDVYGPNAHTHGPSSAVDYGIPKALNRLSSAVYVLELLFQRGDLGWKMRE
;
A
#
# COMPACT_ATOMS: atom_id res chain seq x y z
N MET A 1 13.13 18.42 -2.83
CA MET A 1 13.26 19.86 -3.14
C MET A 1 14.75 20.16 -3.33
N VAL A 2 15.12 20.90 -4.39
CA VAL A 2 16.52 21.31 -4.62
C VAL A 2 16.60 22.81 -4.36
N ILE A 3 17.50 23.23 -3.45
CA ILE A 3 17.73 24.62 -3.05
C ILE A 3 18.92 25.16 -3.84
N THR A 4 18.73 26.33 -4.44
CA THR A 4 19.71 27.02 -5.30
C THR A 4 20.47 28.11 -4.53
N GLU A 5 21.59 28.56 -5.10
CA GLU A 5 22.40 29.63 -4.50
C GLU A 5 21.62 30.95 -4.37
N SER A 6 20.82 31.28 -5.39
CA SER A 6 20.02 32.51 -5.40
C SER A 6 19.02 32.54 -4.24
N GLU A 7 18.38 31.41 -3.95
CA GLU A 7 17.47 31.26 -2.80
C GLU A 7 18.23 31.41 -1.48
N LEU A 8 19.44 30.83 -1.36
CA LEU A 8 20.26 31.02 -0.15
C LEU A 8 20.68 32.48 0.08
N ARG A 9 21.03 33.22 -0.97
CA ARG A 9 21.38 34.64 -0.87
C ARG A 9 20.21 35.49 -0.39
N GLU A 10 19.01 35.19 -0.87
CA GLU A 10 17.78 35.85 -0.46
C GLU A 10 17.46 35.55 1.01
N LEU A 11 17.54 34.27 1.40
CA LEU A 11 17.29 33.81 2.78
C LEU A 11 18.31 34.37 3.79
N TRP A 12 19.59 34.45 3.40
CA TRP A 12 20.66 35.01 4.23
C TRP A 12 20.64 36.55 4.31
N ARG A 13 19.75 37.21 3.55
CA ARG A 13 19.59 38.67 3.48
C ARG A 13 20.92 39.42 3.31
N ASN A 14 21.79 38.91 2.43
CA ASN A 14 23.11 39.47 2.13
C ASN A 14 23.99 39.75 3.37
N GLY A 15 24.11 38.78 4.28
CA GLY A 15 25.06 38.83 5.39
C GLY A 15 24.51 39.42 6.70
N LYS A 16 23.20 39.60 6.82
CA LYS A 16 22.56 40.21 7.99
C LYS A 16 21.69 39.26 8.82
N GLY A 17 21.72 37.95 8.56
CA GLY A 17 20.95 36.97 9.33
C GLY A 17 21.56 35.57 9.31
N ALA A 18 21.05 34.67 10.16
CA ALA A 18 21.28 33.24 10.05
C ALA A 18 20.30 32.63 9.02
N LEU A 19 20.68 31.53 8.39
CA LEU A 19 19.78 30.80 7.52
C LEU A 19 18.64 30.18 8.36
N PRO A 20 17.39 30.18 7.87
CA PRO A 20 16.31 29.46 8.52
C PRO A 20 16.52 27.94 8.41
N PRO A 21 15.87 27.14 9.27
CA PRO A 21 15.94 25.70 9.18
C PRO A 21 15.29 25.18 7.88
N PHE A 22 15.92 24.21 7.25
CA PHE A 22 15.45 23.60 6.00
C PHE A 22 14.69 22.29 6.24
N PRO A 23 13.74 21.91 5.37
CA PRO A 23 13.02 20.65 5.53
C PRO A 23 13.96 19.43 5.38
N PRO A 24 13.73 18.35 6.15
CA PRO A 24 14.55 17.15 6.08
C PRO A 24 14.51 16.54 4.67
N GLY A 25 15.70 16.25 4.12
CA GLY A 25 15.84 15.73 2.75
C GLY A 25 15.93 16.80 1.65
N ALA A 26 16.03 18.09 2.00
CA ALA A 26 16.42 19.13 1.04
C ALA A 26 17.81 18.84 0.45
N ARG A 27 17.92 18.94 -0.88
CA ARG A 27 19.19 18.82 -1.61
C ARG A 27 19.63 20.21 -2.03
N PHE A 28 20.92 20.49 -2.08
CA PHE A 28 21.46 21.78 -2.52
C PHE A 28 22.10 21.61 -3.90
N SER A 29 21.95 22.61 -4.77
CA SER A 29 22.69 22.63 -6.03
C SER A 29 24.21 22.77 -5.77
N PRO A 30 25.09 22.40 -6.72
CA PRO A 30 26.54 22.55 -6.53
C PRO A 30 26.96 23.98 -6.17
N ALA A 31 26.38 24.98 -6.85
CA ALA A 31 26.64 26.39 -6.57
C ALA A 31 26.17 26.84 -5.17
N ALA A 32 25.07 26.26 -4.67
CA ALA A 32 24.59 26.51 -3.32
C ALA A 32 25.54 25.95 -2.25
N LEU A 33 26.10 24.75 -2.48
CA LEU A 33 27.09 24.14 -1.58
C LEU A 33 28.38 24.95 -1.52
N ASP A 34 28.87 25.43 -2.66
CA ASP A 34 30.04 26.30 -2.72
C ASP A 34 29.80 27.60 -1.94
N PHE A 35 28.63 28.21 -2.11
CA PHE A 35 28.25 29.43 -1.39
C PHE A 35 28.23 29.25 0.14
N ILE A 36 27.66 28.14 0.62
CA ILE A 36 27.63 27.77 2.05
C ILE A 36 29.05 27.65 2.59
N LYS A 37 29.94 26.96 1.84
CA LYS A 37 31.33 26.73 2.24
C LYS A 37 32.14 28.04 2.28
N THR A 38 31.98 28.91 1.29
CA THR A 38 32.70 30.19 1.21
C THR A 38 32.33 31.15 2.34
N HIS A 39 31.07 31.13 2.79
CA HIS A 39 30.56 32.04 3.83
C HIS A 39 30.43 31.38 5.20
N GLU A 40 30.97 30.17 5.37
CA GLU A 40 30.95 29.38 6.62
C GLU A 40 29.56 29.30 7.28
N LEU A 41 28.52 29.12 6.45
CA LEU A 41 27.14 29.11 6.92
C LEU A 41 26.76 27.76 7.53
N GLU A 42 26.17 27.79 8.71
CA GLU A 42 25.59 26.59 9.32
C GLU A 42 24.21 26.31 8.74
N ILE A 43 24.02 25.07 8.25
CA ILE A 43 22.73 24.58 7.79
C ILE A 43 22.05 23.89 8.95
N GLN A 44 20.91 24.43 9.36
CA GLN A 44 20.02 23.77 10.30
C GLN A 44 18.91 23.08 9.50
N PHE A 45 18.61 21.83 9.84
CA PHE A 45 17.38 21.19 9.39
C PHE A 45 16.35 21.36 10.47
N ASP A 46 15.09 21.57 10.08
CA ASP A 46 14.02 21.73 11.04
C ASP A 46 13.87 20.43 11.82
N SER A 47 14.38 20.44 13.06
CA SER A 47 14.22 19.37 14.04
C SER A 47 12.98 19.59 14.88
N THR A 48 12.16 20.60 14.53
CA THR A 48 10.80 20.77 15.05
C THR A 48 9.93 19.67 14.44
N SER A 49 10.09 18.52 15.08
CA SER A 49 9.09 17.52 15.32
C SER A 49 8.47 16.87 14.08
N LEU A 50 8.93 15.63 13.89
CA LEU A 50 8.10 14.42 13.72
C LEU A 50 6.96 14.30 14.78
N SER A 51 6.44 15.41 15.32
CA SER A 51 5.13 15.43 15.94
C SER A 51 4.16 15.45 14.77
N ALA A 52 3.66 14.26 14.47
CA ALA A 52 2.38 14.12 13.81
C ALA A 52 1.42 15.21 14.32
N PRO A 53 0.56 15.81 13.46
CA PRO A 53 -0.61 16.53 13.96
C PRO A 53 -1.27 15.66 15.04
N PRO A 54 -1.84 16.22 16.13
CA PRO A 54 -2.28 15.46 17.30
C PRO A 54 -2.96 14.19 16.81
N SER A 55 -2.19 13.09 16.92
CA SER A 55 -2.53 11.84 16.27
C SER A 55 -3.82 11.44 16.93
N ALA A 56 -4.90 11.47 16.15
CA ALA A 56 -6.17 10.90 16.55
C ALA A 56 -5.85 9.47 16.96
N LEU A 57 -5.74 9.22 18.27
CA LEU A 57 -5.42 7.95 18.90
C LEU A 57 -4.41 7.12 18.10
N HIS A 58 -3.10 7.21 18.38
CA HIS A 58 -2.11 6.28 17.81
C HIS A 58 -2.52 4.84 18.13
N THR A 59 -3.28 4.25 17.23
CA THR A 59 -3.56 2.84 17.20
C THR A 59 -2.29 2.24 16.63
N PRO A 60 -1.63 1.30 17.32
CA PRO A 60 -0.42 0.68 16.81
C PRO A 60 -0.70 0.08 15.43
N ARG A 61 0.12 0.45 14.44
CA ARG A 61 0.03 -0.15 13.10
C ARG A 61 0.30 -1.64 13.20
N PRO A 62 -0.40 -2.47 12.41
CA PRO A 62 -0.20 -3.91 12.47
C PRO A 62 1.20 -4.30 11.97
N ALA A 63 1.74 -5.41 12.48
CA ALA A 63 3.13 -5.83 12.20
C ALA A 63 3.44 -6.09 10.71
N TRP A 64 2.40 -6.31 9.90
CA TRP A 64 2.49 -6.48 8.45
C TRP A 64 2.60 -5.15 7.68
N ASP A 65 2.19 -4.02 8.26
CA ASP A 65 2.28 -2.69 7.66
C ASP A 65 3.71 -2.13 7.81
N LYS A 66 4.61 -2.67 7.00
CA LYS A 66 6.02 -2.27 6.93
C LYS A 66 6.46 -2.09 5.47
N PRO A 67 7.57 -1.34 5.23
CA PRO A 67 8.16 -1.25 3.91
C PRO A 67 8.43 -2.64 3.32
N GLY A 68 8.15 -2.81 2.03
CA GLY A 68 8.44 -4.06 1.33
C GLY A 68 9.94 -4.35 1.34
N VAL A 69 10.30 -5.59 1.66
CA VAL A 69 11.68 -6.10 1.55
C VAL A 69 11.66 -7.22 0.53
N PHE A 70 12.68 -7.29 -0.33
CA PHE A 70 12.83 -8.39 -1.28
C PHE A 70 13.44 -9.59 -0.53
N PRO A 71 12.68 -10.64 -0.21
CA PRO A 71 13.22 -11.74 0.57
C PRO A 71 13.99 -12.68 -0.36
N VAL A 72 15.32 -12.72 -0.25
CA VAL A 72 16.14 -13.76 -0.86
C VAL A 72 16.53 -14.76 0.23
N VAL A 73 15.69 -15.77 0.42
CA VAL A 73 16.00 -16.89 1.34
C VAL A 73 16.33 -18.10 0.47
N LEU A 74 17.62 -18.39 0.30
CA LEU A 74 18.15 -19.54 -0.44
C LEU A 74 18.44 -20.75 0.45
N SER A 75 18.07 -20.68 1.74
CA SER A 75 18.29 -21.73 2.72
C SER A 75 17.11 -22.71 2.77
N GLY A 76 17.37 -23.99 2.53
CA GLY A 76 16.37 -25.05 2.65
C GLY A 76 16.61 -26.21 1.66
N PRO A 77 15.76 -27.24 1.70
CA PRO A 77 15.73 -28.29 0.68
C PRO A 77 15.53 -27.70 -0.72
N ALA A 78 16.05 -28.36 -1.75
CA ALA A 78 15.81 -27.94 -3.12
C ALA A 78 14.31 -28.07 -3.46
N PRO A 79 13.66 -27.01 -3.94
CA PRO A 79 12.26 -27.08 -4.33
C PRO A 79 12.04 -28.02 -5.51
N VAL A 80 10.87 -28.66 -5.55
CA VAL A 80 10.49 -29.69 -6.51
C VAL A 80 9.38 -29.21 -7.46
N CYS A 81 9.28 -29.83 -8.63
CA CYS A 81 8.18 -29.58 -9.56
C CYS A 81 6.88 -30.18 -9.02
N ILE A 82 5.78 -29.41 -9.02
CA ILE A 82 4.46 -29.93 -8.60
C ILE A 82 3.89 -31.02 -9.52
N GLU A 83 4.35 -31.09 -10.78
CA GLU A 83 3.81 -32.03 -11.77
C GLU A 83 4.54 -33.39 -11.72
N CYS A 84 5.87 -33.40 -11.54
CA CYS A 84 6.68 -34.62 -11.58
C CYS A 84 7.41 -34.96 -10.27
N GLY A 85 7.36 -34.09 -9.26
CA GLY A 85 7.99 -34.29 -7.96
C GLY A 85 9.53 -34.23 -7.95
N GLN A 86 10.16 -33.97 -9.11
CA GLN A 86 11.62 -33.93 -9.22
C GLN A 86 12.20 -32.57 -8.82
N PRO A 87 13.42 -32.52 -8.26
CA PRO A 87 14.14 -31.27 -8.03
C PRO A 87 14.30 -30.49 -9.33
N VAL A 88 14.02 -29.18 -9.30
CA VAL A 88 14.11 -28.34 -10.50
C VAL A 88 15.52 -27.74 -10.61
N LYS A 89 16.37 -28.32 -11.48
CA LYS A 89 17.71 -27.79 -11.78
C LYS A 89 18.24 -28.23 -13.17
N PRO A 90 18.57 -27.31 -14.11
CA PRO A 90 18.33 -25.86 -14.05
C PRO A 90 16.82 -25.54 -14.15
N LYS A 91 16.40 -24.37 -13.66
CA LYS A 91 15.00 -23.94 -13.72
C LYS A 91 14.58 -23.61 -15.16
N PRO A 92 13.59 -24.31 -15.74
CA PRO A 92 13.05 -23.94 -17.05
C PRO A 92 12.37 -22.58 -17.04
N GLU A 93 12.40 -21.86 -18.18
CA GLU A 93 11.83 -20.52 -18.29
C GLU A 93 10.31 -20.47 -18.04
N HIS A 94 9.60 -21.52 -18.48
CA HIS A 94 8.14 -21.63 -18.32
C HIS A 94 7.71 -21.91 -16.88
N MET A 95 8.66 -22.14 -15.95
CA MET A 95 8.39 -22.42 -14.54
C MET A 95 8.73 -21.25 -13.62
N THR A 96 7.95 -21.13 -12.55
CA THR A 96 8.16 -20.17 -11.46
C THR A 96 7.89 -20.81 -10.10
N GLN A 97 8.46 -20.23 -9.05
CA GLN A 97 8.34 -20.75 -7.70
C GLN A 97 6.94 -20.42 -7.16
N LEU A 98 6.21 -21.45 -6.71
CA LEU A 98 4.94 -21.29 -6.00
C LEU A 98 5.18 -21.02 -4.53
N ASP A 99 6.08 -21.74 -3.87
CA ASP A 99 6.39 -21.50 -2.47
C ASP A 99 7.83 -21.97 -2.21
N ALA A 100 8.26 -21.95 -0.95
CA ALA A 100 9.62 -22.36 -0.59
C ALA A 100 9.98 -23.78 -1.08
N ALA A 101 8.99 -24.67 -1.24
CA ALA A 101 9.18 -26.07 -1.59
C ALA A 101 8.81 -26.42 -3.03
N HIS A 102 8.04 -25.59 -3.74
CA HIS A 102 7.42 -25.99 -5.01
C HIS A 102 7.65 -25.03 -6.17
N PHE A 103 7.89 -25.60 -7.35
CA PHE A 103 7.87 -24.96 -8.66
C PHE A 103 6.67 -25.40 -9.49
N ALA A 104 6.06 -24.48 -10.22
CA ALA A 104 4.96 -24.77 -11.14
C ALA A 104 5.11 -24.05 -12.48
N PRO A 105 4.41 -24.51 -13.54
CA PRO A 105 4.28 -23.75 -14.76
C PRO A 105 3.68 -22.36 -14.49
N LYS A 106 4.09 -21.36 -15.27
CA LYS A 106 3.53 -20.00 -15.20
C LYS A 106 2.03 -19.94 -15.52
N THR A 107 1.47 -20.97 -16.15
CA THR A 107 0.05 -21.12 -16.44
C THR A 107 -0.78 -21.57 -15.24
N HIS A 108 -0.14 -21.96 -14.13
CA HIS A 108 -0.80 -22.42 -12.92
C HIS A 108 -1.72 -21.34 -12.32
N PRO A 109 -2.93 -21.68 -11.83
CA PRO A 109 -3.90 -20.69 -11.33
C PRO A 109 -3.38 -19.78 -10.22
N ARG A 110 -2.62 -20.32 -9.25
CA ARG A 110 -1.93 -19.50 -8.22
C ARG A 110 -0.98 -18.46 -8.82
N VAL A 111 -0.26 -18.79 -9.90
CA VAL A 111 0.66 -17.84 -10.56
C VAL A 111 -0.12 -16.74 -11.28
N LYS A 112 -1.24 -17.08 -11.93
CA LYS A 112 -2.13 -16.10 -12.53
C LYS A 112 -2.70 -15.13 -11.48
N LEU A 113 -3.17 -15.68 -10.35
CA LEU A 113 -3.66 -14.89 -9.23
C LEU A 113 -2.58 -13.95 -8.67
N ARG A 114 -1.32 -14.39 -8.55
CA ARG A 114 -0.21 -13.52 -8.15
C ARG A 114 -0.04 -12.31 -9.06
N GLY A 115 -0.08 -12.50 -10.37
CA GLY A 115 0.00 -11.39 -11.32
C GLY A 115 -1.16 -10.40 -11.16
N GLN A 116 -2.34 -10.89 -10.79
CA GLN A 116 -3.48 -10.03 -10.46
C GLN A 116 -3.27 -9.27 -9.13
N LEU A 117 -2.76 -9.95 -8.09
CA LEU A 117 -2.41 -9.30 -6.82
C LEU A 117 -1.32 -8.24 -7.00
N ASP A 118 -0.33 -8.48 -7.87
CA ASP A 118 0.69 -7.48 -8.25
C ASP A 118 0.03 -6.25 -8.88
N SER A 119 -0.93 -6.47 -9.79
CA SER A 119 -1.68 -5.39 -10.44
C SER A 119 -2.54 -4.60 -9.44
N LEU A 120 -3.13 -5.28 -8.46
CA LEU A 120 -3.89 -4.64 -7.37
C LEU A 120 -2.99 -3.77 -6.49
N HIS A 121 -1.84 -4.30 -6.08
CA HIS A 121 -0.86 -3.55 -5.30
C HIS A 121 -0.38 -2.30 -6.06
N ALA A 122 -0.02 -2.44 -7.33
CA ALA A 122 0.36 -1.32 -8.19
C ALA A 122 -0.77 -0.29 -8.33
N THR A 123 -2.01 -0.75 -8.50
CA THR A 123 -3.19 0.11 -8.55
C THR A 123 -3.36 0.91 -7.26
N MET A 124 -3.28 0.27 -6.09
CA MET A 124 -3.38 0.97 -4.80
C MET A 124 -2.31 2.06 -4.65
N MET A 125 -1.07 1.78 -5.08
CA MET A 125 0.01 2.77 -5.08
C MET A 125 -0.26 3.95 -6.02
N LEU A 126 -0.84 3.69 -7.20
CA LEU A 126 -1.24 4.74 -8.15
C LEU A 126 -2.38 5.61 -7.57
N VAL A 127 -3.38 5.00 -6.94
CA VAL A 127 -4.47 5.77 -6.28
C VAL A 127 -3.91 6.59 -5.10
N ALA A 128 -2.96 6.04 -4.33
CA ALA A 128 -2.26 6.80 -3.29
C ALA A 128 -1.47 7.99 -3.86
N ALA A 129 -0.84 7.83 -5.04
CA ALA A 129 -0.15 8.90 -5.73
C ALA A 129 -1.12 9.99 -6.21
N GLU A 130 -2.30 9.61 -6.72
CA GLU A 130 -3.37 10.56 -7.06
C GLU A 130 -3.89 11.30 -5.83
N ALA A 131 -4.10 10.62 -4.69
CA ALA A 131 -4.46 11.28 -3.44
C ALA A 131 -3.41 12.32 -3.01
N ARG A 132 -2.10 12.02 -3.16
CA ARG A 132 -1.02 13.00 -2.93
C ARG A 132 -1.08 14.16 -3.93
N ARG A 133 -1.34 13.89 -5.22
CA ARG A 133 -1.48 14.91 -6.27
C ARG A 133 -2.64 15.86 -5.98
N PHE A 134 -3.74 15.35 -5.45
CA PHE A 134 -4.88 16.13 -4.96
C PHE A 134 -4.68 16.70 -3.55
N GLN A 135 -3.49 16.57 -2.95
CA GLN A 135 -3.16 17.07 -1.61
C GLN A 135 -4.12 16.57 -0.52
N LEU A 136 -4.47 15.28 -0.56
CA LEU A 136 -5.29 14.57 0.41
C LEU A 136 -4.40 13.65 1.29
N PRO A 137 -3.59 14.19 2.21
CA PRO A 137 -2.54 13.44 2.89
C PRO A 137 -3.07 12.29 3.76
N GLN A 138 -4.21 12.48 4.43
CA GLN A 138 -4.81 11.43 5.27
C GLN A 138 -5.36 10.27 4.43
N LEU A 139 -5.89 10.56 3.24
CA LEU A 139 -6.31 9.53 2.29
C LEU A 139 -5.09 8.79 1.71
N ALA A 140 -4.05 9.53 1.32
CA ALA A 140 -2.81 8.96 0.81
C ALA A 140 -2.16 8.01 1.82
N GLU A 141 -2.07 8.39 3.09
CA GLU A 141 -1.54 7.53 4.16
C GLU A 141 -2.34 6.23 4.30
N ARG A 142 -3.68 6.32 4.31
CA ARG A 142 -4.55 5.14 4.40
C ARG A 142 -4.40 4.23 3.19
N LEU A 143 -4.26 4.80 1.99
CA LEU A 143 -4.01 4.05 0.76
C LEU A 143 -2.63 3.40 0.74
N ASP A 144 -1.60 4.03 1.31
CA ASP A 144 -0.27 3.42 1.48
C ASP A 144 -0.35 2.20 2.41
N THR A 145 -1.13 2.27 3.50
CA THR A 145 -1.42 1.11 4.36
C THR A 145 -2.20 0.03 3.61
N LEU A 146 -3.18 0.37 2.76
CA LEU A 146 -3.87 -0.63 1.92
C LEU A 146 -2.96 -1.26 0.87
N ALA A 147 -2.02 -0.51 0.30
CA ALA A 147 -0.98 -1.05 -0.56
C ALA A 147 -0.07 -2.02 0.22
N ALA A 148 0.25 -1.71 1.48
CA ALA A 148 0.95 -2.63 2.38
C ALA A 148 0.15 -3.90 2.64
N TYR A 149 -1.17 -3.79 2.80
CA TYR A 149 -2.02 -4.95 2.95
C TYR A 149 -2.05 -5.84 1.71
N CYS A 150 -1.98 -5.27 0.50
CA CYS A 150 -1.85 -6.07 -0.72
C CYS A 150 -0.59 -6.95 -0.68
N ARG A 151 0.54 -6.42 -0.20
CA ARG A 151 1.78 -7.21 -0.01
C ARG A 151 1.64 -8.27 1.08
N GLU A 152 0.88 -7.98 2.13
CA GLU A 152 0.56 -8.97 3.16
C GLU A 152 -0.26 -10.13 2.58
N ILE A 153 -1.26 -9.86 1.72
CA ILE A 153 -2.02 -10.89 1.00
C ILE A 153 -1.08 -11.73 0.11
N GLN A 154 -0.18 -11.10 -0.64
CA GLN A 154 0.81 -11.80 -1.47
C GLN A 154 1.75 -12.68 -0.64
N SER A 155 2.21 -12.16 0.50
CA SER A 155 3.04 -12.92 1.45
C SER A 155 2.29 -14.10 2.04
N ALA A 156 1.02 -13.90 2.41
CA ALA A 156 0.17 -14.94 2.95
C ALA A 156 -0.05 -16.07 1.93
N GLU A 157 -0.36 -15.69 0.69
CA GLU A 157 -0.54 -16.62 -0.43
C GLU A 157 0.76 -17.40 -0.70
N TYR A 158 1.92 -16.75 -0.72
CA TYR A 158 3.21 -17.41 -0.93
C TYR A 158 3.54 -18.42 0.17
N ASN A 159 3.27 -18.06 1.41
CA ASN A 159 3.60 -18.88 2.58
C ASN A 159 2.48 -19.87 2.97
N ALA A 160 1.43 -20.01 2.14
CA ALA A 160 0.30 -20.89 2.40
C ALA A 160 -0.31 -20.69 3.81
N ARG A 161 -0.53 -19.42 4.17
CA ARG A 161 -1.15 -19.00 5.43
C ARG A 161 -2.30 -18.06 5.15
N SER A 162 -3.21 -17.92 6.10
CA SER A 162 -4.18 -16.82 6.04
C SER A 162 -3.48 -15.47 6.21
N ALA A 163 -4.00 -14.45 5.53
CA ALA A 163 -3.55 -13.09 5.73
C ALA A 163 -3.89 -12.63 7.15
N GLN A 164 -3.04 -11.79 7.73
CA GLN A 164 -3.35 -11.17 9.01
C GLN A 164 -4.58 -10.26 8.88
N PRO A 165 -5.33 -10.02 9.98
CA PRO A 165 -6.49 -9.14 9.96
C PRO A 165 -6.14 -7.74 9.46
N LEU A 166 -7.02 -7.17 8.62
CA LEU A 166 -6.86 -5.82 8.11
C LEU A 166 -7.10 -4.79 9.22
N SER A 167 -6.29 -3.73 9.22
CA SER A 167 -6.58 -2.51 9.95
C SER A 167 -6.09 -1.32 9.15
N VAL A 168 -6.90 -0.26 9.09
CA VAL A 168 -6.53 0.98 8.40
C VAL A 168 -7.11 2.20 9.10
N GLY A 169 -6.23 3.15 9.40
CA GLY A 169 -6.53 4.44 10.02
C GLY A 169 -7.49 4.36 11.21
N GLY A 170 -7.16 3.49 12.16
CA GLY A 170 -7.85 3.31 13.43
C GLY A 170 -8.98 2.27 13.41
N HIS A 171 -9.43 1.82 12.23
CA HIS A 171 -10.48 0.81 12.14
C HIS A 171 -9.91 -0.60 12.06
N THR A 172 -10.51 -1.51 12.81
CA THR A 172 -10.29 -2.96 12.77
C THR A 172 -11.03 -3.59 11.59
N GLU A 173 -10.71 -4.84 11.26
CA GLU A 173 -11.39 -5.62 10.21
C GLU A 173 -12.91 -5.67 10.42
N ASP A 174 -13.34 -5.87 11.67
CA ASP A 174 -14.77 -5.97 12.01
C ASP A 174 -15.48 -4.63 11.89
N GLU A 175 -14.84 -3.53 12.31
CA GLU A 175 -15.40 -2.18 12.13
C GLU A 175 -15.46 -1.78 10.66
N ILE A 176 -14.44 -2.12 9.87
CA ILE A 176 -14.44 -1.90 8.41
C ILE A 176 -15.61 -2.65 7.77
N HIS A 177 -15.80 -3.90 8.15
CA HIS A 177 -16.90 -4.72 7.65
C HIS A 177 -18.26 -4.12 8.04
N ASP A 178 -18.44 -3.79 9.31
CA ASP A 178 -19.67 -3.22 9.85
C ASP A 178 -20.04 -1.89 9.15
N ILE A 179 -19.10 -0.95 9.04
CA ILE A 179 -19.30 0.34 8.36
C ILE A 179 -19.64 0.12 6.88
N SER A 180 -18.97 -0.82 6.21
CA SER A 180 -19.22 -1.08 4.79
C SER A 180 -20.62 -1.62 4.50
N HIS A 181 -21.21 -2.35 5.44
CA HIS A 181 -22.58 -2.89 5.36
C HIS A 181 -23.64 -1.91 5.87
N HIS A 182 -23.27 -1.06 6.83
CA HIS A 182 -24.16 -0.13 7.53
C HIS A 182 -23.62 1.30 7.48
N PRO A 183 -23.55 1.94 6.30
CA PRO A 183 -23.05 3.32 6.16
C PRO A 183 -23.92 4.35 6.91
N ASP A 184 -25.16 3.98 7.26
CA ASP A 184 -26.07 4.79 8.08
C ASP A 184 -25.49 5.07 9.49
N LYS A 185 -24.62 4.19 9.99
CA LYS A 185 -23.85 4.44 11.24
C LYS A 185 -22.91 5.64 11.14
N LEU A 186 -22.51 6.01 9.91
CA LEU A 186 -21.75 7.23 9.63
C LEU A 186 -22.65 8.42 9.27
N GLY A 187 -23.97 8.25 9.28
CA GLY A 187 -24.94 9.23 8.78
C GLY A 187 -25.01 9.30 7.26
N MET A 188 -24.55 8.27 6.56
CA MET A 188 -24.43 8.25 5.09
C MET A 188 -25.36 7.22 4.46
N ALA A 189 -25.89 7.51 3.27
CA ALA A 189 -26.48 6.49 2.42
C ALA A 189 -25.37 5.66 1.73
N HIS A 190 -25.73 4.53 1.13
CA HIS A 190 -24.80 3.81 0.25
C HIS A 190 -24.36 4.73 -0.90
N LEU A 191 -23.05 4.77 -1.13
CA LEU A 191 -22.43 5.64 -2.12
C LEU A 191 -22.28 4.89 -3.44
N VAL A 192 -22.70 5.54 -4.52
CA VAL A 192 -22.41 5.13 -5.89
C VAL A 192 -21.78 6.34 -6.58
N PRO A 193 -20.46 6.31 -6.88
CA PRO A 193 -19.79 7.44 -7.50
C PRO A 193 -20.43 7.83 -8.84
N GLY A 194 -20.80 9.10 -8.96
CA GLY A 194 -21.35 9.72 -10.15
C GLY A 194 -20.28 10.37 -11.03
N ALA A 195 -20.63 10.67 -12.29
CA ALA A 195 -19.69 11.23 -13.26
C ALA A 195 -19.10 12.60 -12.86
N ASN A 196 -19.81 13.37 -12.04
CA ASN A 196 -19.40 14.71 -11.59
C ASN A 196 -18.69 14.70 -10.23
N ASP A 197 -18.52 13.53 -9.60
CA ASP A 197 -17.82 13.42 -8.33
C ASP A 197 -16.33 13.72 -8.50
N HIS A 198 -15.68 14.08 -7.39
CA HIS A 198 -14.24 14.31 -7.39
C HIS A 198 -13.51 13.07 -7.92
N SER A 199 -12.55 13.27 -8.83
CA SER A 199 -11.88 12.19 -9.56
C SER A 199 -11.22 11.12 -8.66
N ILE A 200 -10.83 11.49 -7.44
CA ILE A 200 -10.35 10.52 -6.45
C ILE A 200 -11.39 9.43 -6.10
N LEU A 201 -12.69 9.75 -6.10
CA LEU A 201 -13.75 8.76 -5.88
C LEU A 201 -13.84 7.77 -7.05
N HIS A 202 -13.57 8.21 -8.28
CA HIS A 202 -13.50 7.31 -9.44
C HIS A 202 -12.32 6.34 -9.32
N TRP A 203 -11.17 6.82 -8.87
CA TRP A 203 -9.98 5.99 -8.64
C TRP A 203 -10.18 4.99 -7.49
N LEU A 204 -10.79 5.42 -6.38
CA LEU A 204 -11.16 4.53 -5.29
C LEU A 204 -12.15 3.45 -5.76
N ASN A 205 -13.18 3.84 -6.53
CA ASN A 205 -14.14 2.92 -7.10
C ASN A 205 -13.50 1.88 -8.04
N PHE A 206 -12.56 2.33 -8.88
CA PHE A 206 -11.79 1.43 -9.74
C PHE A 206 -11.00 0.42 -8.92
N ALA A 207 -10.28 0.88 -7.89
CA ALA A 207 -9.49 0.01 -7.03
C ALA A 207 -10.37 -0.98 -6.23
N ARG A 208 -11.54 -0.54 -5.79
CA ARG A 208 -12.55 -1.38 -5.11
C ARG A 208 -13.13 -2.44 -6.04
N ALA A 209 -13.45 -2.08 -7.29
CA ALA A 209 -13.94 -3.02 -8.30
C ALA A 209 -12.87 -4.07 -8.64
N LEU A 210 -11.62 -3.63 -8.86
CA LEU A 210 -10.50 -4.52 -9.11
C LEU A 210 -10.26 -5.50 -7.96
N ALA A 211 -10.35 -5.05 -6.70
CA ALA A 211 -10.23 -5.94 -5.55
C ALA A 211 -11.30 -7.04 -5.55
N ARG A 212 -12.54 -6.73 -5.95
CA ARG A 212 -13.64 -7.72 -6.05
C ARG A 212 -13.48 -8.68 -7.22
N GLU A 213 -13.00 -8.20 -8.37
CA GLU A 213 -12.69 -9.09 -9.50
C GLU A 213 -11.63 -10.13 -9.10
N ILE A 214 -10.62 -9.69 -8.34
CA ILE A 214 -9.54 -10.55 -7.87
C ILE A 214 -9.99 -11.45 -6.72
N GLU A 215 -10.93 -11.02 -5.88
CA GLU A 215 -11.60 -11.88 -4.89
C GLU A 215 -12.26 -13.08 -5.57
N ILE A 216 -12.97 -12.85 -6.68
CA ILE A 216 -13.61 -13.93 -7.46
C ILE A 216 -12.53 -14.86 -8.04
N ALA A 217 -11.47 -14.32 -8.64
CA ALA A 217 -10.36 -15.14 -9.13
C ALA A 217 -9.67 -15.93 -8.01
N ALA A 218 -9.60 -15.37 -6.80
CA ALA A 218 -9.08 -16.08 -5.63
C ALA A 218 -10.01 -17.21 -5.18
N LEU A 219 -11.33 -17.06 -5.31
CA LEU A 219 -12.29 -18.14 -5.03
C LEU A 219 -12.15 -19.31 -6.01
N ASP A 220 -11.74 -19.08 -7.25
CA ASP A 220 -11.43 -20.18 -8.19
C ASP A 220 -10.20 -20.99 -7.74
N VAL A 221 -9.27 -20.37 -7.02
CA VAL A 221 -8.03 -20.99 -6.54
C VAL A 221 -8.17 -21.60 -5.14
N TYR A 222 -8.93 -20.94 -4.25
CA TYR A 222 -8.99 -21.23 -2.81
C TYR A 222 -10.40 -21.45 -2.26
N GLY A 223 -11.43 -21.29 -3.08
CA GLY A 223 -12.82 -21.44 -2.68
C GLY A 223 -13.29 -22.90 -2.56
N PRO A 224 -14.58 -23.12 -2.26
CA PRO A 224 -15.13 -24.46 -2.02
C PRO A 224 -15.13 -25.33 -3.27
N ASN A 225 -15.19 -24.68 -4.44
CA ASN A 225 -15.19 -25.33 -5.74
C ASN A 225 -13.80 -25.35 -6.39
N ALA A 226 -12.75 -24.95 -5.66
CA ALA A 226 -11.40 -24.95 -6.19
C ALA A 226 -11.04 -26.36 -6.66
N HIS A 227 -10.77 -26.49 -7.96
CA HIS A 227 -10.23 -27.72 -8.51
C HIS A 227 -8.88 -27.96 -7.82
N THR A 228 -8.73 -29.10 -7.15
CA THR A 228 -7.57 -29.41 -6.32
C THR A 228 -6.27 -29.35 -7.14
N HIS A 229 -5.50 -28.27 -6.95
CA HIS A 229 -4.21 -28.04 -7.62
C HIS A 229 -3.02 -28.38 -6.71
N GLY A 230 -3.07 -29.50 -5.96
CA GLY A 230 -1.93 -30.02 -5.20
C GLY A 230 -2.26 -30.55 -3.79
N PRO A 231 -1.25 -31.07 -3.05
CA PRO A 231 -1.44 -31.90 -1.85
C PRO A 231 -1.98 -31.18 -0.60
N SER A 232 -2.16 -29.86 -0.62
CA SER A 232 -2.61 -29.06 0.53
C SER A 232 -4.07 -28.61 0.39
N SER A 233 -4.97 -29.52 0.00
CA SER A 233 -6.39 -29.23 -0.25
C SER A 233 -7.22 -29.15 1.05
N ALA A 234 -6.79 -28.31 2.00
CA ALA A 234 -7.72 -27.74 2.97
C ALA A 234 -8.32 -26.49 2.32
N VAL A 235 -9.64 -26.35 2.38
CA VAL A 235 -10.32 -25.13 1.92
C VAL A 235 -9.82 -23.96 2.77
N ASP A 236 -9.03 -23.06 2.18
CA ASP A 236 -8.47 -21.88 2.85
C ASP A 236 -9.12 -20.61 2.29
N TYR A 237 -10.19 -20.16 2.95
CA TYR A 237 -10.85 -18.90 2.60
C TYR A 237 -10.07 -17.65 3.00
N GLY A 238 -8.87 -17.78 3.57
CA GLY A 238 -8.09 -16.66 4.09
C GLY A 238 -7.79 -15.60 3.03
N ILE A 239 -7.38 -16.00 1.82
CA ILE A 239 -7.05 -15.07 0.73
C ILE A 239 -8.31 -14.39 0.15
N PRO A 240 -9.38 -15.12 -0.25
CA PRO A 240 -10.64 -14.48 -0.65
C PRO A 240 -11.20 -13.53 0.42
N LYS A 241 -11.21 -13.95 1.69
CA LYS A 241 -11.69 -13.11 2.80
C LYS A 241 -10.87 -11.82 2.93
N ALA A 242 -9.55 -11.89 2.81
CA ALA A 242 -8.70 -10.71 2.88
C ALA A 242 -8.98 -9.71 1.74
N LEU A 243 -9.22 -10.20 0.52
CA LEU A 243 -9.60 -9.36 -0.63
C LEU A 243 -10.98 -8.74 -0.45
N ASN A 244 -11.93 -9.51 0.10
CA ASN A 244 -13.25 -8.99 0.49
C ASN A 244 -13.10 -7.81 1.45
N ARG A 245 -12.32 -7.98 2.52
CA ARG A 245 -12.07 -6.95 3.54
C ARG A 245 -11.31 -5.75 2.98
N LEU A 246 -10.35 -5.96 2.07
CA LEU A 246 -9.68 -4.88 1.36
C LEU A 246 -10.68 -4.06 0.53
N SER A 247 -11.60 -4.71 -0.21
CA SER A 247 -12.63 -4.01 -0.96
C SER A 247 -13.58 -3.20 -0.05
N SER A 248 -13.94 -3.75 1.12
CA SER A 248 -14.70 -3.03 2.14
C SER A 248 -13.93 -1.82 2.66
N ALA A 249 -12.63 -1.94 2.91
CA ALA A 249 -11.81 -0.82 3.38
C ALA A 249 -11.73 0.32 2.36
N VAL A 250 -11.57 0.00 1.07
CA VAL A 250 -11.61 1.02 0.00
C VAL A 250 -12.97 1.72 -0.02
N TYR A 251 -14.06 0.97 0.12
CA TYR A 251 -15.40 1.54 0.20
C TYR A 251 -15.59 2.46 1.42
N VAL A 252 -15.04 2.08 2.58
CA VAL A 252 -15.02 2.95 3.77
C VAL A 252 -14.25 4.24 3.48
N LEU A 253 -13.13 4.20 2.75
CA LEU A 253 -12.42 5.42 2.34
C LEU A 253 -13.25 6.29 1.40
N GLU A 254 -14.04 5.71 0.49
CA GLU A 254 -14.99 6.45 -0.36
C GLU A 254 -16.03 7.19 0.51
N LEU A 255 -16.62 6.51 1.50
CA LEU A 255 -17.60 7.09 2.41
C LEU A 255 -17.01 8.22 3.26
N LEU A 256 -15.84 8.00 3.87
CA LEU A 256 -15.16 8.99 4.71
C LEU A 256 -14.71 10.21 3.89
N PHE A 257 -14.29 10.01 2.64
CA PHE A 257 -13.99 11.12 1.74
C PHE A 257 -15.24 11.92 1.40
N GLN A 258 -16.35 11.25 1.03
CA GLN A 258 -17.62 11.91 0.72
C GLN A 258 -18.20 12.70 1.90
N ARG A 259 -18.00 12.19 3.13
CA ARG A 259 -18.39 12.89 4.36
C ARG A 259 -17.50 14.09 4.68
N GLY A 260 -16.32 14.19 4.07
CA GLY A 260 -15.36 15.28 4.26
C GLY A 260 -14.24 14.98 5.27
N ASP A 261 -14.23 13.81 5.90
CA ASP A 261 -13.25 13.47 6.96
C ASP A 261 -11.83 13.32 6.42
N LEU A 262 -11.71 12.86 5.17
CA LEU A 262 -10.45 12.69 4.47
C LEU A 262 -10.16 13.85 3.50
N GLY A 263 -10.96 14.91 3.56
CA GLY A 263 -10.83 16.09 2.73
C GLY A 263 -9.78 17.08 3.25
N TRP A 264 -9.81 18.27 2.66
CA TRP A 264 -8.94 19.38 3.04
C TRP A 264 -9.31 19.88 4.42
N LYS A 265 -8.44 19.67 5.42
CA LYS A 265 -8.52 20.44 6.66
C LYS A 265 -8.01 21.84 6.35
N MET A 266 -8.92 22.81 6.22
CA MET A 266 -8.56 24.23 6.28
C MET A 266 -7.77 24.42 7.57
N ARG A 267 -6.50 24.84 7.47
CA ARG A 267 -5.77 25.33 8.64
C ARG A 267 -6.47 26.61 9.05
N GLU A 268 -7.11 26.61 10.21
CA GLU A 268 -7.48 27.84 10.92
C GLU A 268 -6.24 28.67 11.27
#